data_AF-A0A820U648-F1
#
_entry.id   AF-A0A820U648-F1
#
_cell.length_a   1.000
_cell.length_b   1.000
_cell.length_c   1.000
_cell.angle_alpha   90.00
_cell.angle_beta   90.00
_cell.angle_gamma   90.00
#
_symmetry.space_group_name_H-M   'P 1'
#
loop_
_entity.id
_entity.type
_entity.pdbx_description
1 polymer ?
#
loop_
_entity_poly.entity_id
_entity_poly.type
_entity_poly.pdbx_seq_one_letter_code
_entity_poly.pdbx_strand_id
1 'polypeptide(L)' 'MDIQEVYFHRVSTRRSSDMCIARCVDDLDRLFFSVETSDDSQYLIASISKGTLRENKLWFLSLSKSSNSIVEKPDWTKLD' A
#
# COMPACT_ATOMS: atom_id res chain seq x y z
N MET A 1 -14.06 12.18 8.75
CA MET A 1 -13.72 10.75 8.68
C MET A 1 -12.50 10.66 7.81
N ASP A 2 -11.42 10.11 8.35
CA ASP A 2 -10.10 10.21 7.74
C ASP A 2 -9.85 8.97 6.88
N ILE A 3 -9.52 9.21 5.61
CA ILE A 3 -9.12 8.16 4.66
C ILE A 3 -7.72 7.72 5.05
N GLN A 4 -7.49 6.42 5.15
CA GLN A 4 -6.12 5.91 5.29
C GLN A 4 -5.47 5.82 3.91
N GLU A 5 -4.30 6.44 3.78
CA GLU A 5 -3.55 6.53 2.54
C GLU A 5 -2.12 6.04 2.76
N VAL A 6 -1.58 5.36 1.74
CA VAL A 6 -0.18 4.93 1.71
C VAL A 6 0.57 5.80 0.74
N TYR A 7 1.72 6.28 1.19
CA TYR A 7 2.59 7.13 0.40
C TYR A 7 3.96 6.49 0.21
N PHE A 8 4.51 6.61 -1.00
CA PHE A 8 5.91 6.38 -1.28
C PHE A 8 6.67 7.70 -1.18
N HIS A 9 7.68 7.72 -0.32
CA HIS A 9 8.61 8.84 -0.18
C HIS A 9 9.95 8.48 -0.80
N ARG A 10 10.40 9.29 -1.77
CA ARG A 10 11.76 9.14 -2.31
C ARG A 10 12.75 9.84 -1.39
N VAL A 11 13.79 9.13 -0.98
CA VAL A 11 14.87 9.67 -0.13
C VAL A 11 15.43 10.97 -0.72
N SER A 12 15.68 11.95 0.14
CA SER A 12 16.21 13.27 -0.22
C SER A 12 15.28 14.15 -1.07
N THR A 13 13.98 13.82 -1.15
CA THR A 13 12.96 14.71 -1.73
C THR A 13 12.14 15.40 -0.65
N ARG A 14 11.34 16.41 -1.02
CA ARG A 14 10.41 17.05 -0.08
C ARG A 14 9.21 16.14 0.13
N ARG A 15 8.65 16.10 1.34
CA ARG A 15 7.40 15.36 1.65
C ARG A 15 6.22 15.75 0.74
N SER A 16 6.18 17.01 0.26
CA SER A 16 5.16 17.46 -0.71
C SER A 16 5.25 16.76 -2.07
N SER A 17 6.34 16.03 -2.33
CA SER A 17 6.57 15.22 -3.53
C SER A 17 6.25 13.74 -3.30
N ASP A 18 5.72 13.38 -2.12
CA ASP A 18 5.31 12.02 -1.82
C ASP A 18 4.18 11.59 -2.75
N MET A 19 4.25 10.34 -3.19
CA MET A 19 3.31 9.79 -4.15
C MET A 19 2.33 8.88 -3.43
N CYS A 20 1.05 9.20 -3.48
CA CYS A 20 0.01 8.33 -2.93
C CYS A 20 -0.07 7.06 -3.78
N ILE A 21 0.22 5.90 -3.18
CA ILE A 21 0.24 4.61 -3.86
C ILE A 21 -0.95 3.71 -3.52
N ALA A 22 -1.71 4.03 -2.47
CA ALA A 22 -2.97 3.36 -2.15
C ALA A 22 -3.86 4.28 -1.32
N ARG A 23 -5.18 4.15 -1.51
CA ARG A 23 -6.20 4.77 -0.67
C ARG A 23 -7.19 3.71 -0.24
N CYS A 24 -7.41 3.59 1.06
CA CYS A 24 -8.48 2.75 1.60
C CYS A 24 -9.74 3.61 1.71
N VAL A 25 -10.66 3.46 0.77
CA VAL A 25 -11.91 4.24 0.70
C VAL A 25 -13.11 3.55 1.35
N ASP A 26 -12.91 2.33 1.86
CA ASP A 26 -13.96 1.51 2.48
C ASP A 26 -14.01 1.71 4.00
N ASP A 27 -15.21 1.63 4.59
CA ASP A 27 -15.51 1.45 6.03
C ASP A 27 -14.47 2.05 7.00
N LEU A 28 -14.22 3.35 6.84
CA LEU A 28 -13.06 4.09 7.39
C LEU A 28 -12.89 4.02 8.91
N ASP A 29 -13.96 3.77 9.66
CA ASP A 29 -13.93 3.82 11.12
C ASP A 29 -13.31 2.58 11.78
N ARG A 30 -13.07 1.51 11.01
CA ARG A 30 -12.69 0.20 11.60
C ARG A 30 -11.58 -0.53 10.87
N LEU A 31 -11.08 0.00 9.76
CA LEU A 31 -10.01 -0.63 9.00
C LEU A 31 -8.64 -0.15 9.45
N PHE A 32 -7.70 -1.09 9.57
CA PHE A 32 -6.29 -0.84 9.82
C PHE A 32 -5.50 -1.29 8.60
N PHE A 33 -4.70 -0.40 8.04
CA PHE A 33 -3.86 -0.66 6.87
C PHE A 33 -2.41 -0.87 7.28
N SER A 34 -1.79 -1.95 6.84
CA SER A 34 -0.36 -2.23 6.98
C SER A 34 0.26 -2.52 5.63
N VAL A 35 1.52 -2.12 5.45
CA VAL A 35 2.30 -2.37 4.23
C VAL A 35 3.68 -2.86 4.58
N GLU A 36 4.12 -3.91 3.90
CA GLU A 36 5.46 -4.45 4.03
C GLU A 36 6.02 -4.85 2.66
N THR A 37 7.35 -4.92 2.56
CA THR A 37 8.01 -5.46 1.37
C THR A 37 8.27 -6.94 1.60
N SER A 38 8.10 -7.77 0.56
CA SER A 38 8.47 -9.18 0.63
C SER A 38 9.97 -9.38 0.86
N ASP A 39 10.35 -10.52 1.44
CA ASP A 39 11.76 -10.83 1.74
C ASP A 39 12.66 -10.80 0.49
N ASP A 40 12.13 -11.18 -0.67
CA ASP A 40 12.82 -11.14 -1.96
C ASP A 40 12.81 -9.74 -2.63
N SER A 41 12.18 -8.77 -1.98
CA SER A 41 11.99 -7.39 -2.47
C SER A 41 11.27 -7.28 -3.81
N GLN A 42 10.59 -8.34 -4.26
CA GLN A 42 9.88 -8.35 -5.54
C GLN A 42 8.44 -7.87 -5.41
N TYR A 43 7.93 -7.71 -4.19
CA TYR A 43 6.54 -7.33 -3.94
C TYR A 43 6.41 -6.35 -2.78
N LEU A 44 5.44 -5.47 -2.90
CA LEU A 44 4.87 -4.73 -1.78
C LEU A 44 3.54 -5.39 -1.42
N ILE A 45 3.36 -5.76 -0.17
CA ILE A 45 2.19 -6.47 0.35
C ILE A 45 1.42 -5.50 1.23
N ALA A 46 0.12 -5.37 0.97
CA ALA A 46 -0.80 -4.61 1.80
C ALA A 46 -1.76 -5.55 2.53
N SER A 47 -1.95 -5.31 3.82
CA SER A 47 -2.86 -6.04 4.69
C SER A 47 -3.86 -5.08 5.28
N ILE A 48 -5.16 -5.37 5.10
CA ILE A 48 -6.25 -4.57 5.64
C ILE A 48 -7.05 -5.42 6.62
N SER A 49 -6.99 -5.05 7.90
CA SER A 49 -7.69 -5.73 8.99
C SER A 49 -8.87 -4.89 9.48
N LYS A 50 -9.92 -5.54 9.99
CA LYS A 50 -11.05 -4.84 10.63
C LYS A 50 -10.99 -5.02 12.14
N GLY A 51 -10.77 -3.93 12.88
CA GLY A 51 -10.61 -3.98 14.33
C GLY A 51 -9.43 -4.89 14.73
N THR A 52 -9.68 -5.77 15.70
CA THR A 52 -8.71 -6.76 16.18
C THR A 52 -9.05 -8.18 15.71
N LEU A 53 -9.86 -8.32 14.66
CA LEU A 53 -10.17 -9.63 14.08
C LEU A 53 -8.88 -10.27 13.55
N ARG A 54 -8.78 -11.59 13.66
CA ARG A 54 -7.64 -12.37 13.13
C ARG A 54 -7.85 -12.74 11.67
N GLU A 55 -8.34 -11.79 10.89
CA GLU A 55 -8.52 -11.90 9.45
C GLU A 55 -8.17 -10.56 8.82
N ASN A 56 -7.58 -10.65 7.64
CA ASN A 56 -7.18 -9.51 6.86
C ASN A 56 -7.37 -9.82 5.39
N LYS A 57 -7.75 -8.80 4.64
CA LYS A 57 -7.71 -8.86 3.19
C LYS A 57 -6.29 -8.52 2.74
N LEU A 58 -5.81 -9.19 1.69
CA LEU A 58 -4.45 -9.03 1.18
C LEU A 58 -4.47 -8.49 -0.24
N TRP A 59 -3.51 -7.61 -0.52
CA TRP A 59 -3.19 -7.15 -1.87
C TRP A 59 -1.68 -7.18 -2.05
N PHE A 60 -1.24 -7.31 -3.28
CA PHE A 60 0.17 -7.17 -3.62
C PHE A 60 0.36 -6.26 -4.84
N LEU A 61 1.52 -5.60 -4.87
CA LEU A 61 2.02 -4.82 -5.98
C LEU A 61 3.38 -5.38 -6.35
N SER A 62 3.55 -5.80 -7.61
CA SER A 62 4.85 -6.28 -8.10
C SER A 62 5.83 -5.11 -8.20
N LEU A 63 7.02 -5.27 -7.63
CA LEU A 63 8.13 -4.33 -7.66
C LEU A 63 9.15 -4.62 -8.78
N SER A 64 9.17 -5.86 -9.28
CA SER A 64 10.18 -6.38 -10.21
C SER A 64 10.10 -5.83 -11.64
N LYS A 65 8.97 -5.22 -12.02
CA LYS A 65 8.72 -4.77 -13.39
C LYS A 65 9.12 -3.33 -13.72
N SER A 66 9.70 -2.53 -12.81
CA SER A 66 9.94 -1.12 -13.13
C SER A 66 11.30 -0.60 -12.70
N SER A 67 12.06 -0.17 -13.69
CA SER A 67 13.21 0.71 -13.48
C SER A 67 12.82 2.16 -13.21
N ASN A 68 11.55 2.59 -13.36
CA ASN A 68 11.14 3.99 -13.07
C ASN A 68 9.64 4.26 -12.76
N SER A 69 8.67 3.34 -12.97
CA SER A 69 7.24 3.73 -13.09
C SER A 69 6.23 3.10 -12.13
N ILE A 70 6.63 2.17 -11.24
CA ILE A 70 5.68 1.48 -10.34
C ILE A 70 4.87 2.43 -9.46
N VAL A 71 5.46 3.57 -9.10
CA VAL A 71 4.89 4.48 -8.10
C VAL A 71 3.87 5.46 -8.71
N GLU A 72 3.99 5.83 -9.99
CA GLU A 72 3.10 6.80 -10.62
C GLU A 72 1.71 6.23 -10.89
N LYS A 73 1.62 4.93 -11.15
CA LYS A 73 0.38 4.19 -11.42
C LYS A 73 0.49 2.78 -10.83
N PRO A 74 0.40 2.66 -9.49
CA PRO A 74 0.48 1.35 -8.85
C PRO A 74 -0.73 0.50 -9.23
N ASP A 75 -0.45 -0.72 -9.69
CA ASP A 75 -1.45 -1.71 -10.08
C ASP A 75 -1.50 -2.81 -9.02
N TRP A 76 -2.35 -2.61 -8.02
CA TRP A 76 -2.53 -3.54 -6.91
C TRP A 76 -3.43 -4.70 -7.33
N THR A 77 -2.93 -5.91 -7.12
CA THR A 77 -3.70 -7.14 -7.31
C THR A 77 -4.21 -7.64 -5.96
N LYS A 78 -5.50 -7.94 -5.88
CA LYS A 78 -6.10 -8.58 -4.69
C LYS A 78 -5.63 -10.04 -4.61
N LEU A 79 -5.18 -10.44 -3.43
CA LEU A 79 -4.93 -11.84 -3.06
C LEU A 79 -6.17 -12.31 -2.29
N ASP A 80 -6.85 -13.33 -2.81
CA ASP A 80 -8.19 -13.73 -2.33
C ASP A 80 -8.24 -14.17 -0.86
#